data_AF-H2XMT5-F1
#
_entry.id   AF-H2XMT5-F1
#
_cell.length_a   1.000
_cell.length_b   1.000
_cell.length_c   1.000
_cell.angle_alpha   90.00
_cell.angle_beta   90.00
_cell.angle_gamma   90.00
#
_symmetry.space_group_name_H-M   'P 1'
#
loop_
_entity.id
_entity.type
_entity.pdbx_description
1 polymer ?
#
loop_
_entity_poly.entity_id
_entity_poly.type
_entity_poly.pdbx_seq_one_letter_code
_entity_poly.pdbx_strand_id
1 'polypeptide(L)'
;MRLSAIRQHGFGHLGVKVNKQIIYTMSAFEQNPIKGVLRKGVPNMIRRTRESFFVIAIPALLAYMAYDWGVTAQAKLDRKDPKMYENDV
;
A
#
# COMPACT_ATOMS: atom_id res chain seq x y z
N MET A 1 25.12 27.50 -4.33
CA MET A 1 24.12 26.86 -3.43
C MET A 1 24.52 27.19 -1.99
N ARG A 2 23.68 27.86 -1.20
CA ARG A 2 24.02 28.23 0.19
C ARG A 2 23.70 27.07 1.14
N LEU A 3 24.73 26.60 1.86
CA LEU A 3 24.73 25.51 2.86
C LEU A 3 23.93 25.82 4.15
N SER A 4 23.03 26.81 4.16
CA SER A 4 22.32 27.23 5.39
C SER A 4 21.14 26.34 5.78
N ALA A 5 20.86 25.27 5.03
CA ALA A 5 19.70 24.40 5.26
C ALA A 5 19.97 23.21 6.21
N ILE A 6 21.21 23.00 6.66
CA ILE A 6 21.61 21.76 7.35
C ILE A 6 21.39 21.82 8.89
N ARG A 7 21.10 22.99 9.50
CA ARG A 7 21.12 23.10 10.98
C ARG A 7 19.97 23.86 11.64
N GLN A 8 18.90 24.18 10.94
CA GLN A 8 17.73 24.83 11.55
C GLN A 8 16.45 24.15 11.08
N HIS A 9 15.95 23.25 11.93
CA HIS A 9 14.62 22.66 11.77
C HIS A 9 13.66 23.41 12.69
N GLY A 10 12.74 24.18 12.11
CA GLY A 10 11.74 24.93 12.87
C GLY A 10 10.90 25.84 11.97
N PHE A 11 9.70 26.18 12.45
CA PHE A 11 8.86 27.18 11.78
C PHE A 11 9.62 28.50 11.63
N GLY A 12 9.54 29.10 10.43
CA GLY A 12 10.30 30.29 10.05
C GLY A 12 11.67 30.02 9.41
N HIS A 13 12.23 28.81 9.55
CA HIS A 13 13.55 28.44 9.00
C HIS A 13 13.48 27.20 8.09
N LEU A 14 12.35 27.00 7.41
CA LEU A 14 12.05 25.84 6.56
C LEU A 14 12.90 25.75 5.27
N GLY A 15 13.85 26.66 5.04
CA GLY A 15 14.66 26.70 3.81
C GLY A 15 13.91 27.12 2.55
N VAL A 16 12.61 27.40 2.65
CA VAL A 16 11.74 27.82 1.55
C VAL A 16 11.25 29.25 1.79
N LYS A 17 11.34 30.11 0.78
CA LYS A 17 10.72 31.45 0.78
C LYS A 17 9.50 31.42 -0.14
N VAL A 18 8.31 31.47 0.45
CA VAL A 18 7.04 31.57 -0.28
C VAL A 18 6.65 33.04 -0.36
N ASN A 19 6.43 33.56 -1.56
CA ASN A 19 6.00 34.95 -1.79
C ASN A 19 4.63 34.97 -2.47
N LYS A 20 3.79 35.95 -2.11
CA LYS A 20 2.50 36.25 -2.80
C LYS A 20 1.46 35.12 -2.80
N GLN A 21 1.42 34.31 -1.74
CA GLN A 21 0.37 33.29 -1.56
C GLN A 21 -0.64 33.75 -0.51
N ILE A 22 -1.93 33.73 -0.86
CA ILE A 22 -3.04 34.03 0.04
C ILE A 22 -3.83 32.74 0.24
N ILE A 23 -4.07 32.35 1.49
CA ILE A 23 -4.80 31.13 1.87
C ILE A 23 -6.03 31.54 2.66
N TYR A 24 -7.19 31.01 2.28
CA TYR A 24 -8.45 31.23 2.98
C TYR A 24 -8.85 29.97 3.74
N THR A 25 -9.25 30.14 4.99
CA THR A 25 -9.70 29.05 5.87
C THR A 25 -10.96 29.48 6.61
N MET A 26 -11.72 28.49 7.09
CA MET A 26 -12.93 28.67 7.89
C MET A 26 -12.71 28.01 9.25
N SER A 27 -13.35 28.52 10.31
CA SER A 27 -13.26 27.92 11.64
C SER A 27 -13.75 26.46 11.61
N ALA A 28 -13.10 25.57 12.37
CA ALA A 28 -13.49 24.16 12.41
C ALA A 28 -14.92 23.97 12.93
N PHE A 29 -15.39 24.84 13.82
CA PHE A 29 -16.75 24.82 14.38
C PHE A 29 -17.83 25.19 13.36
N GLU A 30 -17.46 25.80 12.24
CA GLU A 30 -18.36 26.19 11.14
C GLU A 30 -18.35 25.18 10.00
N GLN A 31 -17.39 24.25 9.99
CA GLN A 31 -17.27 23.23 8.96
C GLN A 31 -17.97 21.94 9.36
N ASN A 32 -18.53 21.23 8.38
CA ASN A 32 -19.02 19.87 8.58
C ASN A 32 -17.89 18.86 8.30
N PRO A 33 -17.47 18.05 9.28
CA PRO A 33 -16.31 17.15 9.15
C PRO A 33 -16.52 15.99 8.16
N ILE A 34 -17.77 15.63 7.84
CA ILE A 34 -18.13 14.46 7.01
C ILE A 34 -18.67 14.91 5.64
N LYS A 35 -18.63 16.21 5.36
CA LYS A 35 -19.18 16.78 4.13
C LYS A 35 -18.56 16.14 2.89
N GLY A 36 -19.38 15.44 2.11
CA GLY A 36 -18.95 14.84 0.84
C GLY A 36 -18.24 13.50 0.97
N VAL A 37 -18.27 12.82 2.12
CA VAL A 37 -17.67 11.47 2.26
C VAL A 37 -18.26 10.48 1.26
N LEU A 38 -19.58 10.41 1.12
CA LEU A 38 -20.19 9.51 0.14
C LEU A 38 -20.00 10.01 -1.30
N ARG A 39 -20.34 11.28 -1.57
CA ARG A 39 -20.33 11.83 -2.93
C ARG A 39 -18.93 11.98 -3.53
N LYS A 40 -17.94 12.36 -2.73
CA LYS A 40 -16.55 12.60 -3.19
C LYS A 40 -15.58 11.57 -2.63
N GLY A 41 -15.74 11.18 -1.37
CA GLY A 41 -14.84 10.23 -0.71
C GLY A 41 -14.87 8.84 -1.34
N VAL A 42 -16.06 8.25 -1.57
CA VAL A 42 -16.18 6.91 -2.16
C VAL A 42 -15.61 6.85 -3.59
N PRO A 43 -15.97 7.75 -4.53
CA PRO A 43 -15.35 7.75 -5.86
C PRO A 43 -13.82 7.96 -5.81
N ASN A 44 -13.34 8.82 -4.90
CA ASN A 44 -11.90 9.05 -4.75
C ASN A 44 -11.18 7.84 -4.16
N MET A 45 -11.79 7.12 -3.22
CA MET A 45 -11.27 5.87 -2.68
C MET A 45 -11.14 4.83 -3.80
N ILE A 46 -12.18 4.63 -4.60
CA ILE A 46 -12.15 3.69 -5.73
C ILE A 46 -11.05 4.08 -6.72
N ARG A 47 -10.93 5.37 -7.07
CA ARG A 47 -9.87 5.87 -7.95
C ARG A 47 -8.48 5.51 -7.40
N ARG A 48 -8.23 5.79 -6.11
CA ARG A 48 -6.94 5.49 -5.45
C ARG A 48 -6.65 3.99 -5.40
N THR A 49 -7.64 3.17 -5.06
CA THR A 49 -7.50 1.72 -5.05
C THR A 49 -7.13 1.19 -6.42
N ARG A 50 -7.79 1.68 -7.49
CA ARG A 50 -7.50 1.28 -8.88
C ARG A 50 -6.08 1.65 -9.31
N GLU A 51 -5.59 2.82 -8.92
CA GLU A 51 -4.23 3.29 -9.25
C GLU A 51 -3.13 2.40 -8.65
N SER A 52 -3.35 1.86 -7.46
CA SER A 52 -2.37 1.01 -6.78
C SER A 52 -2.66 -0.49 -6.90
N PHE A 53 -3.81 -0.88 -7.46
CA PHE A 53 -4.30 -2.26 -7.45
C PHE A 53 -3.26 -3.23 -8.03
N PHE A 54 -2.73 -2.97 -9.22
CA PHE A 54 -1.79 -3.90 -9.86
C PHE A 54 -0.44 -3.98 -9.15
N VAL A 55 0.04 -2.87 -8.57
CA VAL A 55 1.30 -2.84 -7.82
C VAL A 55 1.24 -3.77 -6.60
N ILE A 56 0.07 -3.89 -5.98
CA ILE A 56 -0.13 -4.73 -4.79
C ILE A 56 -0.63 -6.13 -5.16
N ALA A 57 -1.60 -6.22 -6.07
CA ALA A 57 -2.30 -7.47 -6.39
C ALA A 57 -1.39 -8.46 -7.11
N ILE A 58 -0.50 -8.02 -8.00
CA ILE A 58 0.40 -8.91 -8.73
C ILE A 58 1.33 -9.69 -7.78
N PRO A 59 2.14 -9.04 -6.92
CA PRO A 59 3.01 -9.79 -6.00
C PRO A 59 2.22 -10.62 -4.99
N ALA A 60 1.07 -10.12 -4.51
CA ALA A 60 0.21 -10.87 -3.60
C ALA A 60 -0.33 -12.16 -4.24
N LEU A 61 -0.80 -12.09 -5.50
CA LEU A 61 -1.30 -13.25 -6.23
C LEU A 61 -0.18 -14.26 -6.50
N LEU A 62 1.00 -13.80 -6.93
CA LEU A 62 2.15 -14.68 -7.16
C LEU A 62 2.58 -15.40 -5.88
N ALA A 63 2.63 -14.69 -4.76
CA ALA A 63 2.94 -15.28 -3.46
C ALA A 63 1.91 -16.35 -3.08
N TYR A 64 0.61 -16.08 -3.28
CA TYR A 64 -0.44 -17.04 -3.01
C TYR A 64 -0.34 -18.28 -3.90
N MET A 65 -0.07 -18.11 -5.20
CA MET A 65 0.11 -19.24 -6.13
C MET A 65 1.31 -20.11 -5.74
N ALA A 66 2.43 -19.49 -5.36
CA ALA A 66 3.61 -20.22 -4.89
C ALA A 66 3.32 -21.00 -3.60
N TYR A 67 2.57 -20.39 -2.67
CA TYR A 67 2.13 -21.04 -1.44
C TYR A 67 1.24 -22.26 -1.73
N ASP A 68 0.21 -22.10 -2.55
CA ASP A 68 -0.72 -23.18 -2.89
C ASP A 68 -0.01 -24.35 -3.59
N TRP A 69 0.88 -24.04 -4.53
CA TRP A 69 1.74 -25.05 -5.15
C TRP A 69 2.61 -25.78 -4.13
N GLY A 70 3.26 -25.06 -3.20
CA GLY A 70 4.13 -25.66 -2.19
C GLY A 70 3.37 -26.61 -1.27
N VAL A 71 2.21 -26.19 -0.77
CA VAL A 71 1.36 -27.02 0.11
C VAL A 71 0.85 -28.25 -0.61
N THR A 72 0.36 -28.10 -1.85
CA THR A 72 -0.17 -29.23 -2.62
C THR A 72 0.92 -30.20 -3.08
N ALA A 73 2.12 -29.72 -3.40
CA ALA A 73 3.26 -30.55 -3.75
C ALA A 73 3.75 -31.35 -2.54
N GLN A 74 3.92 -30.70 -1.38
CA GLN A 74 4.34 -31.38 -0.16
C GLN A 74 3.34 -32.48 0.24
N ALA A 75 2.04 -32.17 0.23
CA ALA A 75 1.00 -33.14 0.54
C ALA A 75 0.94 -34.34 -0.45
N LYS A 76 1.49 -34.19 -1.66
CA LYS A 76 1.65 -35.31 -2.61
C LYS A 76 2.92 -36.12 -2.31
N LEU A 77 4.02 -35.46 -1.96
CA LEU A 77 5.30 -36.09 -1.65
C LEU A 77 5.27 -36.87 -0.33
N ASP A 78 4.49 -36.40 0.65
CA ASP A 78 4.30 -37.10 1.93
C ASP A 78 3.48 -38.40 1.77
N ARG A 79 2.81 -38.61 0.63
CA ARG A 79 2.09 -39.87 0.34
C ARG A 79 3.09 -40.93 -0.08
N LYS A 80 2.91 -42.13 0.47
CA LYS A 80 3.69 -43.32 0.08
C LYS A 80 3.46 -43.62 -1.41
N ASP A 81 4.55 -43.88 -2.15
CA ASP A 81 4.47 -44.35 -3.52
C ASP A 81 4.37 -45.89 -3.53
N PRO A 82 3.26 -46.48 -4.00
CA PRO A 82 3.10 -47.94 -4.05
C PRO A 82 4.18 -48.63 -4.89
N LYS A 83 4.77 -47.95 -5.89
CA LYS A 83 5.80 -48.53 -6.77
C LYS A 83 7.12 -48.83 -6.05
N MET A 84 7.38 -48.18 -4.91
CA MET A 84 8.60 -48.45 -4.14
C MET A 84 8.57 -49.80 -3.40
N TYR A 85 7.39 -50.44 -3.29
CA TYR A 85 7.20 -51.68 -2.54
C TYR A 85 6.97 -52.90 -3.44
N GLU A 86 7.06 -52.76 -4.76
CA GLU A 86 6.77 -53.86 -5.72
C GLU A 86 7.86 -54.95 -5.73
N ASN A 87 9.10 -54.64 -5.36
CA ASN A 87 10.24 -55.57 -5.38
C ASN A 87 10.82 -55.85 -3.98
N ASP A 88 10.06 -55.57 -2.92
CA ASP A 88 10.46 -55.87 -1.55
C ASP A 88 10.01 -57.31 -1.22
N VAL A 89 10.92 -58.28 -1.42
CA VAL A 89 10.74 -59.73 -1.16
C VAL A 89 11.77 -60.19 -0.14
#